data_AF-A0A553PNR6-F1
#
_entry.id   AF-A0A553PNR6-F1
#
_cell.length_a   1.000
_cell.length_b   1.000
_cell.length_c   1.000
_cell.angle_alpha   90.00
_cell.angle_beta   90.00
_cell.angle_gamma   90.00
#
_symmetry.space_group_name_H-M   'P 1'
#
loop_
_entity.id
_entity.type
_entity.pdbx_description
1 polymer ?
#
loop_
_entity_poly.entity_id
_entity_poly.type
_entity_poly.pdbx_seq_one_letter_code
_entity_poly.pdbx_strand_id
1 'polypeptide(L)'
;MSRWFSQHVGGLLALILFECAIQALAITTQFHGKELPNSTSTSLHRKGKILSFMNIVRFDNTACVGTARLGICYTAAECEARGGRTTNTCAQGYGVCCIFSLGCGTTSAENCTYFEPVGTINPGSCTHTICPCSSDICQMRLDFLLFDITGPSTRTESIGTFRGGQIAAEGVQYSVATQCLTDIFSVTSSSGINPPSICGVNTNEHMYVDAGDGCNDLVFQIGEVARGNTIPARQWAIKISQFSCDYNNLAPPGCTQYFFNSDSGVVRSYNYDNAQSRHLADQQQVVCVRREQARCRICWSAPEKTGVSVNGLINDRGIVSPDICCAYNMNDAMEVKGYDCISIPGAVAAGTLTPVPERVCGIRGLVTANGNDYVPICSVSEPFQIRFNSDSYEATSDGEAISEEAEVLGPNTGFELNYALSNDNCS
;
A
#
# COMPACT_ATOMS: atom_id res chain seq x y z
N MET A 1 -27.18 23.61 -33.91
CA MET A 1 -25.91 23.84 -33.19
C MET A 1 -25.35 22.50 -32.72
N SER A 2 -25.00 21.67 -33.70
CA SER A 2 -24.37 20.36 -33.50
C SER A 2 -23.13 20.37 -34.39
N ARG A 3 -22.02 19.79 -33.91
CA ARG A 3 -20.63 19.84 -34.41
C ARG A 3 -19.76 20.92 -33.76
N TRP A 4 -19.32 20.70 -32.51
CA TRP A 4 -18.09 21.33 -31.97
C TRP A 4 -17.48 20.61 -30.74
N PHE A 5 -17.78 19.31 -30.53
CA PHE A 5 -17.38 18.58 -29.31
C PHE A 5 -16.70 17.22 -29.57
N SER A 6 -15.94 17.06 -30.66
CA SER A 6 -15.38 15.75 -31.04
C SER A 6 -13.88 15.76 -31.42
N GLN A 7 -13.09 16.76 -31.03
CA GLN A 7 -11.68 16.82 -31.47
C GLN A 7 -10.61 17.08 -30.40
N HIS A 8 -10.91 17.09 -29.10
CA HIS A 8 -9.90 17.37 -28.06
C HIS A 8 -9.67 16.29 -27.01
N VAL A 9 -10.26 15.09 -27.16
CA VAL A 9 -10.06 13.98 -26.20
C VAL A 9 -9.02 12.95 -26.71
N GLY A 10 -8.71 12.94 -28.01
CA GLY A 10 -7.79 11.94 -28.61
C GLY A 10 -6.29 12.24 -28.45
N GLY A 11 -5.91 13.47 -28.09
CA GLY A 11 -4.50 13.88 -28.01
C GLY A 11 -3.83 13.63 -26.65
N LEU A 12 -4.61 13.61 -25.56
CA LEU A 12 -4.07 13.48 -24.20
C LEU A 12 -3.74 12.02 -23.84
N LEU A 13 -4.50 11.05 -24.35
CA LEU A 13 -4.21 9.62 -24.16
C LEU A 13 -2.95 9.15 -24.92
N ALA A 14 -2.59 9.82 -26.03
CA ALA A 14 -1.43 9.48 -26.82
C ALA A 14 -0.10 9.96 -26.19
N LEU A 15 -0.12 11.05 -25.42
CA LEU A 15 1.06 11.53 -24.69
C LEU A 15 1.36 10.70 -23.42
N ILE A 16 0.33 10.24 -22.71
CA ILE A 16 0.50 9.41 -21.49
C ILE A 16 1.11 8.03 -21.81
N LEU A 17 0.81 7.48 -23.00
CA LEU A 17 1.41 6.23 -23.47
C LEU A 17 2.88 6.41 -23.93
N PHE A 18 3.28 7.62 -24.33
CA PHE A 18 4.63 7.88 -24.83
C PHE A 18 5.64 8.11 -23.70
N GLU A 19 5.23 8.69 -22.56
CA GLU A 19 6.10 8.85 -21.40
C GLU A 19 6.31 7.53 -20.61
N CYS A 20 5.31 6.64 -20.59
CA CYS A 20 5.43 5.33 -19.95
C CYS A 20 6.42 4.39 -20.69
N ALA A 21 6.60 4.57 -22.00
CA ALA A 21 7.55 3.79 -22.80
C ALA A 21 9.02 4.19 -22.58
N ILE A 22 9.29 5.43 -22.15
CA ILE A 22 10.66 5.92 -21.95
C ILE A 22 11.25 5.41 -20.62
N GLN A 23 10.42 5.17 -19.60
CA GLN A 23 10.89 4.59 -18.33
C GLN A 23 11.20 3.09 -18.42
N ALA A 24 10.63 2.36 -19.37
CA ALA A 24 10.92 0.94 -19.59
C ALA A 24 12.27 0.69 -20.31
N LEU A 25 12.89 1.71 -20.91
CA LEU A 25 14.14 1.55 -21.66
C LEU A 25 15.42 1.66 -20.81
N ALA A 26 15.31 1.98 -19.52
CA ALA A 26 16.48 2.26 -18.66
C ALA A 26 17.01 1.03 -17.88
N ILE A 27 16.47 -0.18 -18.08
CA ILE A 27 16.93 -1.40 -17.40
C ILE A 27 17.48 -2.38 -18.44
N THR A 28 18.67 -2.09 -18.95
CA THR A 28 19.55 -3.10 -19.54
C THR A 28 20.94 -2.94 -18.93
N THR A 29 21.11 -3.46 -17.72
CA THR A 29 22.44 -3.73 -17.17
C THR A 29 22.95 -5.07 -17.68
N GLN A 30 24.11 -5.03 -18.32
CA GLN A 30 24.85 -6.15 -18.89
C GLN A 30 25.20 -7.20 -17.83
N PHE A 31 24.77 -8.45 -18.03
CA PHE A 31 25.40 -9.60 -17.40
C PHE A 31 26.40 -10.21 -18.39
N HIS A 32 27.70 -10.02 -18.11
CA HIS A 32 28.78 -10.70 -18.82
C HIS A 32 28.94 -12.13 -18.26
N GLY A 33 28.45 -13.12 -19.01
CA GLY A 33 28.78 -14.53 -18.77
C GLY A 33 30.19 -14.87 -19.28
N LYS A 34 31.05 -15.42 -18.42
CA LYS A 34 32.37 -15.95 -18.79
C LYS A 34 32.22 -17.29 -19.54
N GLU A 35 32.82 -17.42 -20.71
CA GLU A 35 32.99 -18.69 -21.43
C GLU A 35 34.15 -19.53 -20.84
N LEU A 36 33.96 -20.85 -20.75
CA LEU A 36 35.01 -21.87 -20.56
C LEU A 36 34.68 -23.14 -21.38
N PRO A 37 35.69 -23.96 -21.76
CA PRO A 37 35.86 -24.38 -23.15
C PRO A 37 35.34 -25.78 -23.51
N ASN A 38 35.15 -25.93 -24.82
CA ASN A 38 34.70 -27.11 -25.56
C ASN A 38 35.70 -28.29 -25.46
N SER A 39 35.19 -29.50 -25.19
CA SER A 39 35.97 -30.74 -25.28
C SER A 39 35.30 -31.70 -26.26
N THR A 40 35.97 -31.91 -27.40
CA THR A 40 35.66 -32.96 -28.37
C THR A 40 36.32 -34.27 -27.98
N SER A 41 35.54 -35.36 -27.93
CA SER A 41 36.06 -36.71 -28.19
C SER A 41 34.99 -37.58 -28.84
N THR A 42 35.38 -38.21 -29.95
CA THR A 42 34.63 -39.08 -30.86
C THR A 42 34.59 -40.54 -30.38
N SER A 43 33.47 -41.26 -30.58
CA SER A 43 33.45 -42.65 -31.10
C SER A 43 32.03 -43.26 -31.25
N LEU A 44 31.62 -43.38 -32.52
CA LEU A 44 30.75 -44.31 -33.27
C LEU A 44 29.80 -45.37 -32.63
N HIS A 45 28.64 -45.46 -33.33
CA HIS A 45 27.82 -46.63 -33.73
C HIS A 45 26.70 -47.17 -32.80
N ARG A 46 25.43 -46.85 -33.15
CA ARG A 46 24.40 -47.82 -33.62
C ARG A 46 23.12 -47.08 -34.10
N LYS A 47 22.61 -47.48 -35.27
CA LYS A 47 21.33 -47.04 -35.86
C LYS A 47 20.19 -47.13 -34.83
N GLY A 48 19.71 -45.97 -34.40
CA GLY A 48 18.48 -45.76 -33.67
C GLY A 48 17.80 -44.51 -34.26
N LYS A 49 16.48 -44.55 -34.35
CA LYS A 49 15.61 -43.57 -35.01
C LYS A 49 16.07 -42.12 -34.79
N ILE A 50 16.12 -41.34 -35.86
CA ILE A 50 16.34 -39.88 -35.84
C ILE A 50 15.23 -39.29 -34.96
N LEU A 51 15.55 -39.03 -33.70
CA LEU A 51 14.79 -38.07 -32.91
C LEU A 51 15.16 -36.71 -33.51
N SER A 52 14.16 -36.09 -34.12
CA SER A 52 14.21 -34.72 -34.59
C SER A 52 14.87 -33.87 -33.52
N PHE A 53 15.92 -33.17 -33.91
CA PHE A 53 16.58 -32.09 -33.19
C PHE A 53 15.51 -31.07 -32.82
N MET A 54 14.88 -31.27 -31.66
CA MET A 54 14.05 -30.26 -31.02
C MET A 54 15.04 -29.18 -30.60
N ASN A 55 15.17 -28.14 -31.43
CA ASN A 55 15.84 -26.91 -31.03
C ASN A 55 15.03 -26.35 -29.86
N ILE A 56 15.45 -26.68 -28.63
CA ILE A 56 14.95 -26.08 -27.41
C ILE A 56 15.46 -24.65 -27.43
N VAL A 57 14.58 -23.73 -27.84
CA VAL A 57 14.83 -22.30 -27.74
C VAL A 57 14.74 -21.93 -26.26
N ARG A 58 15.84 -21.43 -25.70
CA ARG A 58 15.88 -20.87 -24.34
C ARG A 58 16.03 -19.36 -24.45
N PHE A 59 15.27 -18.65 -23.63
CA PHE A 59 15.38 -17.22 -23.44
C PHE A 59 15.10 -16.91 -21.97
N ASP A 60 15.54 -15.74 -21.51
CA ASP A 60 15.30 -15.32 -20.14
C ASP A 60 13.83 -14.94 -19.93
N ASN A 61 13.28 -15.29 -18.77
CA ASN A 61 11.92 -14.99 -18.39
C ASN A 61 11.81 -13.51 -17.96
N THR A 62 11.77 -12.61 -18.92
CA THR A 62 11.69 -11.17 -18.66
C THR A 62 10.24 -10.67 -18.65
N ALA A 63 10.01 -9.51 -18.04
CA ALA A 63 8.72 -8.83 -18.13
C ALA A 63 8.33 -8.55 -19.59
N CYS A 64 7.03 -8.59 -19.88
CA CYS A 64 6.45 -8.33 -21.19
C CYS A 64 5.10 -7.61 -21.06
N VAL A 65 4.65 -7.00 -22.15
CA VAL A 65 3.36 -6.29 -22.21
C VAL A 65 2.31 -7.20 -22.83
N GLY A 66 1.34 -7.65 -22.04
CA GLY A 66 0.16 -8.36 -22.51
C GLY A 66 -0.92 -7.40 -23.01
N THR A 67 -2.13 -7.93 -23.27
CA THR A 67 -3.23 -7.13 -23.82
C THR A 67 -3.80 -6.12 -22.83
N ALA A 68 -3.90 -6.47 -21.54
CA ALA A 68 -4.47 -5.63 -20.49
C ALA A 68 -3.63 -5.55 -19.21
N ARG A 69 -2.66 -6.45 -19.07
CA ARG A 69 -1.79 -6.62 -17.90
C ARG A 69 -0.36 -6.81 -18.37
N LEU A 70 0.59 -6.54 -17.47
CA LEU A 70 1.96 -6.98 -17.65
C LEU A 70 2.05 -8.48 -17.39
N GLY A 71 2.99 -9.16 -18.02
CA GLY A 71 3.23 -10.58 -17.84
C GLY A 71 4.71 -10.91 -17.81
N ILE A 72 5.00 -12.20 -17.80
CA ILE A 72 6.35 -12.74 -17.94
C ILE A 72 6.44 -13.50 -19.26
N CYS A 73 7.55 -13.31 -19.97
CA CYS A 73 7.81 -14.01 -21.21
C CYS A 73 8.13 -15.48 -20.93
N TYR A 74 7.31 -16.38 -21.47
CA TYR A 74 7.50 -17.83 -21.38
C TYR A 74 7.30 -18.46 -22.75
N THR A 75 7.70 -19.71 -22.94
CA THR A 75 7.16 -20.48 -24.08
C THR A 75 5.65 -20.71 -23.86
N ALA A 76 4.89 -20.89 -24.94
CA ALA A 76 3.45 -21.13 -24.82
C ALA A 76 3.13 -22.37 -23.96
N ALA A 77 3.91 -23.44 -24.12
CA ALA A 77 3.75 -24.66 -23.34
C ALA A 77 4.06 -24.45 -21.86
N GLU A 78 5.10 -23.68 -21.50
CA GLU A 78 5.40 -23.36 -20.10
C GLU A 78 4.32 -22.49 -19.47
N CYS A 79 3.81 -21.50 -20.21
CA CYS A 79 2.74 -20.63 -19.73
C CYS A 79 1.48 -21.45 -19.38
N GLU A 80 1.04 -22.32 -20.29
CA GLU A 80 -0.12 -23.20 -20.08
C GLU A 80 0.12 -24.19 -18.95
N ALA A 81 1.31 -24.81 -18.88
CA ALA A 81 1.66 -25.77 -17.84
C ALA A 81 1.68 -25.15 -16.43
N ARG A 82 1.94 -23.84 -16.33
CA ARG A 82 1.91 -23.06 -15.08
C ARG A 82 0.53 -22.46 -14.79
N GLY A 83 -0.48 -22.73 -15.61
CA GLY A 83 -1.84 -22.20 -15.44
C GLY A 83 -2.00 -20.74 -15.83
N GLY A 84 -1.04 -20.17 -16.56
CA GLY A 84 -1.12 -18.82 -17.08
C GLY A 84 -1.87 -18.74 -18.41
N ARG A 85 -2.29 -17.53 -18.76
CA ARG A 85 -2.95 -17.23 -20.04
C ARG A 85 -1.95 -16.61 -21.01
N THR A 86 -1.90 -17.16 -22.22
CA THR A 86 -1.11 -16.62 -23.33
C THR A 86 -1.76 -15.37 -23.90
N THR A 87 -0.97 -14.33 -24.15
CA THR A 87 -1.45 -13.07 -24.77
C THR A 87 -0.59 -12.67 -25.97
N ASN A 88 0.16 -11.56 -25.87
CA ASN A 88 1.02 -11.05 -26.94
C ASN A 88 2.28 -11.93 -27.13
N THR A 89 3.02 -11.75 -28.21
CA THR A 89 4.32 -12.39 -28.40
C THR A 89 5.45 -11.62 -27.71
N CYS A 90 6.50 -12.32 -27.32
CA CYS A 90 7.71 -11.76 -26.71
C CYS A 90 8.95 -12.54 -27.18
N ALA A 91 10.14 -12.19 -26.69
CA ALA A 91 11.42 -12.81 -27.07
C ALA A 91 11.58 -12.95 -28.60
N GLN A 92 11.35 -11.85 -29.34
CA GLN A 92 11.42 -11.83 -30.82
C GLN A 92 10.51 -12.84 -31.52
N GLY A 93 9.41 -13.24 -30.89
CA GLY A 93 8.43 -14.18 -31.42
C GLY A 93 8.65 -15.64 -31.00
N TYR A 94 9.69 -15.93 -30.22
CA TYR A 94 9.91 -17.27 -29.66
C TYR A 94 9.08 -17.56 -28.40
N GLY A 95 8.55 -16.52 -27.75
CA GLY A 95 7.76 -16.63 -26.54
C GLY A 95 6.40 -15.93 -26.63
N VAL A 96 5.59 -16.15 -25.59
CA VAL A 96 4.32 -15.48 -25.34
C VAL A 96 4.35 -14.78 -24.00
N CYS A 97 3.62 -13.67 -23.91
CA CYS A 97 3.45 -12.94 -22.68
C CYS A 97 2.41 -13.62 -21.81
N CYS A 98 2.86 -14.26 -20.74
CA CYS A 98 2.07 -15.06 -19.85
C CYS A 98 1.55 -14.24 -18.67
N ILE A 99 0.24 -14.31 -18.42
CA ILE A 99 -0.41 -13.61 -17.30
C ILE A 99 -1.06 -14.63 -16.38
N PHE A 100 -0.82 -14.51 -15.08
CA PHE A 100 -1.41 -15.36 -14.06
C PHE A 100 -2.51 -14.60 -13.31
N SER A 101 -3.77 -14.89 -13.65
CA SER A 101 -4.94 -14.38 -12.92
C SER A 101 -5.40 -15.44 -11.90
N LEU A 102 -5.46 -15.06 -10.64
CA LEU A 102 -5.65 -15.93 -9.48
C LEU A 102 -6.92 -15.49 -8.75
N GLY A 103 -7.74 -16.47 -8.36
CA GLY A 103 -8.98 -16.25 -7.61
C GLY A 103 -8.90 -16.79 -6.17
N CYS A 104 -10.02 -16.67 -5.45
CA CYS A 104 -10.17 -17.22 -4.11
C CYS A 104 -9.91 -18.74 -4.08
N GLY A 105 -9.30 -19.23 -3.00
CA GLY A 105 -8.98 -20.63 -2.77
C GLY A 105 -7.78 -21.17 -3.54
N THR A 106 -7.09 -20.33 -4.31
CA THR A 106 -5.92 -20.74 -5.10
C THR A 106 -4.61 -20.49 -4.37
N THR A 107 -3.60 -21.28 -4.73
CA THR A 107 -2.21 -21.06 -4.34
C THR A 107 -1.36 -20.90 -5.58
N SER A 108 -0.39 -19.98 -5.55
CA SER A 108 0.59 -19.80 -6.64
C SER A 108 1.99 -19.60 -6.07
N ALA A 109 3.00 -19.93 -6.87
CA ALA A 109 4.39 -19.57 -6.61
C ALA A 109 5.00 -18.78 -7.78
N GLU A 110 4.17 -18.24 -8.66
CA GLU A 110 4.63 -17.43 -9.79
C GLU A 110 4.87 -15.98 -9.37
N ASN A 111 5.79 -15.31 -10.06
CA ASN A 111 5.98 -13.86 -9.91
C ASN A 111 5.08 -13.11 -10.91
N CYS A 112 4.77 -11.84 -10.62
CA CYS A 112 3.92 -10.97 -11.42
C CYS A 112 2.53 -11.59 -11.67
N THR A 113 1.83 -11.91 -10.58
CA THR A 113 0.48 -12.48 -10.60
C THR A 113 -0.58 -11.41 -10.31
N TYR A 114 -1.84 -11.73 -10.59
CA TYR A 114 -2.97 -10.83 -10.39
C TYR A 114 -4.03 -11.54 -9.54
N PHE A 115 -4.28 -11.07 -8.33
CA PHE A 115 -5.37 -11.55 -7.48
C PHE A 115 -6.62 -10.73 -7.77
N GLU A 116 -7.62 -11.38 -8.37
CA GLU A 116 -8.89 -10.76 -8.78
C GLU A 116 -10.05 -11.77 -8.63
N PRO A 117 -11.26 -11.31 -8.27
CA PRO A 117 -12.39 -12.21 -8.05
C PRO A 117 -12.85 -12.82 -9.38
N VAL A 118 -13.21 -14.11 -9.33
CA VAL A 118 -13.84 -14.80 -10.46
C VAL A 118 -15.36 -14.80 -10.25
N GLY A 119 -16.07 -13.99 -11.01
CA GLY A 119 -17.53 -13.87 -10.92
C GLY A 119 -17.99 -12.98 -9.77
N THR A 120 -19.13 -13.31 -9.17
CA THR A 120 -19.77 -12.51 -8.11
C THR A 120 -19.06 -12.69 -6.77
N ILE A 121 -18.79 -11.59 -6.08
CA ILE A 121 -18.22 -11.59 -4.73
C ILE A 121 -19.37 -11.82 -3.73
N ASN A 122 -19.31 -12.94 -3.02
CA ASN A 122 -20.27 -13.30 -1.99
C ASN A 122 -19.69 -13.05 -0.58
N PRO A 123 -20.54 -12.87 0.44
CA PRO A 123 -20.09 -12.86 1.84
C PRO A 123 -19.32 -14.13 2.20
N GLY A 124 -18.33 -13.98 3.07
CA GLY A 124 -17.42 -15.06 3.47
C GLY A 124 -15.95 -14.68 3.28
N SER A 125 -15.07 -15.68 3.44
CA SER A 125 -13.63 -15.51 3.27
C SER A 125 -13.20 -15.86 1.85
N CYS A 126 -12.36 -15.01 1.26
CA CYS A 126 -11.68 -15.22 0.00
C CYS A 126 -10.18 -15.11 0.24
N THR A 127 -9.50 -16.24 0.31
CA THR A 127 -8.05 -16.32 0.52
C THR A 127 -7.33 -16.66 -0.77
N HIS A 128 -6.22 -15.99 -1.06
CA HIS A 128 -5.22 -16.43 -2.02
C HIS A 128 -3.87 -16.59 -1.32
N THR A 129 -3.21 -17.72 -1.52
CA THR A 129 -1.89 -17.99 -0.93
C THR A 129 -0.80 -17.80 -1.98
N ILE A 130 0.15 -16.90 -1.74
CA ILE A 130 1.31 -16.69 -2.59
C ILE A 130 2.57 -17.24 -1.91
N CYS A 131 3.19 -18.24 -2.53
CA CYS A 131 4.44 -18.83 -2.10
C CYS A 131 5.63 -18.16 -2.83
N PRO A 132 6.82 -18.16 -2.20
CA PRO A 132 8.04 -17.66 -2.82
C PRO A 132 8.30 -18.32 -4.18
N CYS A 133 8.54 -17.53 -5.23
CA CYS A 133 8.89 -18.06 -6.54
C CYS A 133 10.34 -18.58 -6.63
N SER A 134 11.14 -18.30 -5.61
CA SER A 134 12.49 -18.83 -5.39
C SER A 134 12.83 -18.77 -3.89
N SER A 135 13.94 -19.39 -3.49
CA SER A 135 14.43 -19.33 -2.10
C SER A 135 15.11 -18.01 -1.72
N ASP A 136 15.23 -17.07 -2.66
CA ASP A 136 15.90 -15.78 -2.44
C ASP A 136 14.89 -14.63 -2.39
N ILE A 137 13.61 -14.88 -2.11
CA ILE A 137 12.59 -13.83 -2.02
C ILE A 137 12.58 -13.23 -0.60
N CYS A 138 12.78 -11.92 -0.52
CA CYS A 138 12.78 -11.17 0.74
C CYS A 138 11.60 -10.19 0.87
N GLN A 139 10.91 -9.87 -0.23
CA GLN A 139 9.88 -8.83 -0.21
C GLN A 139 8.85 -9.04 -1.30
N MET A 140 7.61 -8.65 -1.02
CA MET A 140 6.56 -8.52 -2.01
C MET A 140 6.03 -7.10 -2.06
N ARG A 141 5.51 -6.72 -3.23
CA ARG A 141 4.71 -5.52 -3.42
C ARG A 141 3.37 -5.90 -4.03
N LEU A 142 2.32 -5.37 -3.43
CA LEU A 142 0.95 -5.43 -3.87
C LEU A 142 0.60 -4.08 -4.49
N ASP A 143 0.35 -4.03 -5.79
CA ASP A 143 -0.19 -2.84 -6.45
C ASP A 143 -1.71 -2.97 -6.58
N PHE A 144 -2.44 -2.06 -5.96
CA PHE A 144 -3.91 -2.05 -5.97
C PHE A 144 -4.42 -1.36 -7.24
N LEU A 145 -4.44 -2.11 -8.35
CA LEU A 145 -4.91 -1.58 -9.64
C LEU A 145 -6.39 -1.22 -9.61
N LEU A 146 -7.17 -2.00 -8.85
CA LEU A 146 -8.51 -1.68 -8.40
C LEU A 146 -8.60 -2.16 -6.95
N PHE A 147 -9.19 -1.36 -6.08
CA PHE A 147 -9.51 -1.73 -4.71
C PHE A 147 -10.61 -0.81 -4.20
N ASP A 148 -11.81 -1.38 -4.08
CA ASP A 148 -13.00 -0.72 -3.53
C ASP A 148 -13.87 -1.80 -2.88
N ILE A 149 -13.83 -1.85 -1.55
CA ILE A 149 -14.67 -2.70 -0.70
C ILE A 149 -15.38 -1.82 0.33
N THR A 150 -16.34 -2.36 1.08
CA THR A 150 -17.07 -1.56 2.09
C THR A 150 -16.07 -0.90 3.03
N GLY A 151 -16.14 0.43 3.13
CA GLY A 151 -15.25 1.23 3.95
C GLY A 151 -15.44 1.02 5.45
N PRO A 152 -14.69 1.77 6.28
CA PRO A 152 -14.84 1.72 7.72
C PRO A 152 -16.26 2.14 8.12
N SER A 153 -16.64 1.78 9.35
CA SER A 153 -17.93 2.17 9.90
C SER A 153 -18.12 3.68 9.87
N THR A 154 -19.37 4.08 9.67
CA THR A 154 -19.83 5.46 9.79
C THR A 154 -20.70 5.66 11.01
N ARG A 155 -20.85 4.63 11.85
CA ARG A 155 -21.74 4.61 13.00
C ARG A 155 -21.01 4.97 14.28
N THR A 156 -21.71 5.67 15.16
CA THR A 156 -21.39 5.75 16.57
C THR A 156 -22.21 4.70 17.30
N GLU A 157 -21.58 3.91 18.16
CA GLU A 157 -22.26 2.88 18.94
C GLU A 157 -22.19 3.27 20.43
N SER A 158 -23.25 2.99 21.19
CA SER A 158 -23.29 3.28 22.62
C SER A 158 -23.28 1.98 23.39
N ILE A 159 -22.25 1.74 24.21
CA ILE A 159 -22.14 0.53 25.03
C ILE A 159 -22.60 0.85 26.45
N GLY A 160 -23.69 0.21 26.88
CA GLY A 160 -24.17 0.28 28.26
C GLY A 160 -23.46 -0.74 29.16
N THR A 161 -23.07 -0.33 30.37
CA THR A 161 -22.59 -1.27 31.39
C THR A 161 -23.76 -1.85 32.17
N PHE A 162 -23.80 -3.18 32.31
CA PHE A 162 -24.83 -3.88 33.10
C PHE A 162 -24.18 -4.60 34.27
N ARG A 163 -24.77 -4.48 35.47
CA ARG A 163 -24.38 -5.27 36.64
C ARG A 163 -25.63 -5.90 37.23
N GLY A 164 -25.69 -7.24 37.22
CA GLY A 164 -26.85 -7.98 37.72
C GLY A 164 -28.15 -7.74 36.95
N GLY A 165 -28.07 -7.45 35.64
CA GLY A 165 -29.25 -7.16 34.80
C GLY A 165 -29.82 -5.75 34.95
N GLN A 166 -29.20 -4.89 35.77
CA GLN A 166 -29.52 -3.47 35.87
C GLN A 166 -28.43 -2.62 35.21
N ILE A 167 -28.84 -1.51 34.60
CA ILE A 167 -27.93 -0.52 34.00
C ILE A 167 -27.09 0.09 35.14
N ALA A 168 -25.78 -0.11 35.09
CA ALA A 168 -24.86 0.22 36.18
C ALA A 168 -24.28 1.64 36.09
N ALA A 169 -24.30 2.25 34.91
CA ALA A 169 -23.90 3.64 34.65
C ALA A 169 -24.52 4.12 33.32
N GLU A 170 -24.52 5.43 33.08
CA GLU A 170 -24.74 5.96 31.73
C GLU A 170 -23.71 5.33 30.77
N GLY A 171 -24.16 4.89 29.60
CA GLY A 171 -23.27 4.28 28.61
C GLY A 171 -22.21 5.27 28.14
N VAL A 172 -20.97 4.82 27.98
CA VAL A 172 -19.94 5.62 27.33
C VAL A 172 -20.18 5.52 25.82
N GLN A 173 -20.34 6.66 25.15
CA GLN A 173 -20.40 6.67 23.69
C GLN A 173 -19.01 6.33 23.15
N TYR A 174 -18.99 5.43 22.17
CA TYR A 174 -17.76 5.02 21.51
C TYR A 174 -18.01 4.96 20.02
N SER A 175 -17.23 5.74 19.28
CA SER A 175 -17.35 5.71 17.83
C SER A 175 -16.51 4.57 17.29
N VAL A 176 -17.18 3.65 16.61
CA VAL A 176 -16.52 2.65 15.76
C VAL A 176 -16.19 3.23 14.38
N ALA A 177 -16.46 4.52 14.15
CA ALA A 177 -16.02 5.17 12.93
C ALA A 177 -14.50 5.00 12.80
N THR A 178 -13.98 4.71 11.61
CA THR A 178 -12.60 4.23 11.31
C THR A 178 -12.37 2.71 11.34
N GLN A 179 -13.27 1.91 11.94
CA GLN A 179 -13.10 0.44 11.97
C GLN A 179 -13.69 -0.27 10.74
N CYS A 180 -12.91 -1.16 10.14
CA CYS A 180 -13.34 -2.05 9.06
C CYS A 180 -14.22 -3.19 9.57
N LEU A 181 -15.50 -2.93 9.83
CA LEU A 181 -16.42 -3.91 10.44
C LEU A 181 -17.14 -4.84 9.45
N THR A 182 -17.12 -4.52 8.16
CA THR A 182 -17.85 -5.29 7.13
C THR A 182 -16.90 -6.07 6.26
N ASP A 183 -16.08 -5.35 5.50
CA ASP A 183 -15.12 -5.93 4.59
C ASP A 183 -13.72 -5.59 5.09
N ILE A 184 -12.82 -6.56 5.07
CA ILE A 184 -11.44 -6.41 5.51
C ILE A 184 -10.56 -7.10 4.47
N PHE A 185 -9.48 -6.42 4.06
CA PHE A 185 -8.36 -7.05 3.39
C PHE A 185 -7.18 -7.12 4.35
N SER A 186 -6.58 -8.30 4.50
CA SER A 186 -5.40 -8.51 5.32
C SER A 186 -4.38 -9.38 4.61
N VAL A 187 -3.11 -9.22 5.00
CA VAL A 187 -1.99 -9.95 4.41
C VAL A 187 -1.09 -10.49 5.52
N THR A 188 -0.72 -11.76 5.44
CA THR A 188 0.30 -12.31 6.33
C THR A 188 1.70 -12.07 5.77
N SER A 189 2.66 -11.83 6.66
CA SER A 189 4.09 -11.81 6.35
C SER A 189 4.74 -13.08 6.89
N SER A 190 5.59 -13.71 6.07
CA SER A 190 6.30 -14.93 6.46
C SER A 190 7.64 -14.69 7.17
N SER A 191 8.14 -13.45 7.22
CA SER A 191 9.45 -13.10 7.81
C SER A 191 9.47 -11.81 8.63
N GLY A 192 8.38 -11.04 8.66
CA GLY A 192 8.29 -9.76 9.32
C GLY A 192 6.96 -9.53 10.02
N ILE A 193 6.60 -8.26 10.20
CA ILE A 193 5.33 -7.85 10.77
C ILE A 193 4.28 -7.84 9.66
N ASN A 194 3.09 -8.36 9.93
CA ASN A 194 1.97 -8.25 9.01
C ASN A 194 1.68 -6.77 8.74
N PRO A 195 1.54 -6.34 7.47
CA PRO A 195 1.02 -5.02 7.15
C PRO A 195 -0.35 -4.80 7.79
N PRO A 196 -0.75 -3.54 8.05
CA PRO A 196 -2.06 -3.27 8.62
C PRO A 196 -3.18 -3.76 7.69
N SER A 197 -4.27 -4.21 8.29
CA SER A 197 -5.47 -4.57 7.54
C SER A 197 -6.16 -3.32 7.02
N ILE A 198 -6.74 -3.38 5.82
CA ILE A 198 -7.34 -2.22 5.16
C ILE A 198 -8.74 -2.51 4.63
N CYS A 199 -9.54 -1.46 4.47
CA CYS A 199 -10.83 -1.50 3.77
C CYS A 199 -11.08 -0.18 3.04
N GLY A 200 -12.24 -0.07 2.38
CA GLY A 200 -12.61 1.12 1.62
C GLY A 200 -11.89 1.22 0.26
N VAL A 201 -11.52 2.44 -0.14
CA VAL A 201 -10.98 2.75 -1.46
C VAL A 201 -9.45 2.91 -1.39
N ASN A 202 -8.72 2.03 -2.08
CA ASN A 202 -7.25 2.06 -2.13
C ASN A 202 -6.72 1.91 -3.57
N THR A 203 -7.56 2.21 -4.57
CA THR A 203 -7.17 2.13 -5.98
C THR A 203 -6.01 3.07 -6.28
N ASN A 204 -5.00 2.60 -7.02
CA ASN A 204 -3.72 3.26 -7.33
C ASN A 204 -2.77 3.46 -6.14
N GLU A 205 -3.04 2.84 -4.99
CA GLU A 205 -2.08 2.73 -3.90
C GLU A 205 -1.31 1.39 -4.00
N HIS A 206 -0.30 1.22 -3.15
CA HIS A 206 0.45 -0.03 -3.03
C HIS A 206 0.73 -0.40 -1.58
N MET A 207 1.06 -1.67 -1.35
CA MET A 207 1.45 -2.21 -0.05
C MET A 207 2.70 -3.08 -0.20
N TYR A 208 3.69 -2.87 0.66
CA TYR A 208 4.88 -3.70 0.78
C TYR A 208 4.70 -4.71 1.92
N VAL A 209 5.22 -5.92 1.70
CA VAL A 209 5.15 -7.05 2.63
C VAL A 209 6.54 -7.67 2.72
N ASP A 210 7.09 -7.76 3.92
CA ASP A 210 8.32 -8.54 4.14
C ASP A 210 8.00 -10.02 3.90
N ALA A 211 8.84 -10.70 3.13
CA ALA A 211 8.66 -12.10 2.76
C ALA A 211 9.93 -12.92 3.07
N GLY A 212 9.77 -14.22 3.22
CA GLY A 212 10.86 -15.17 3.39
C GLY A 212 10.45 -16.53 2.83
N ASP A 213 10.97 -17.61 3.40
CA ASP A 213 10.77 -18.97 2.86
C ASP A 213 9.32 -19.50 2.98
N GLY A 214 8.47 -18.84 3.77
CA GLY A 214 7.06 -19.20 3.94
C GLY A 214 6.14 -18.51 2.93
N CYS A 215 4.99 -19.14 2.64
CA CYS A 215 3.94 -18.52 1.86
C CYS A 215 3.20 -17.43 2.67
N ASN A 216 2.58 -16.51 1.95
CA ASN A 216 1.83 -15.39 2.50
C ASN A 216 0.38 -15.50 2.03
N ASP A 217 -0.56 -15.25 2.92
CA ASP A 217 -2.00 -15.29 2.63
C ASP A 217 -2.52 -13.87 2.44
N LEU A 218 -3.21 -13.64 1.32
CA LEU A 218 -3.96 -12.43 1.02
C LEU A 218 -5.44 -12.78 1.23
N VAL A 219 -6.07 -12.17 2.22
CA VAL A 219 -7.41 -12.55 2.67
C VAL A 219 -8.35 -11.37 2.56
N PHE A 220 -9.41 -11.54 1.78
CA PHE A 220 -10.61 -10.71 1.87
C PHE A 220 -11.64 -11.41 2.76
N GLN A 221 -12.02 -10.77 3.85
CA GLN A 221 -13.17 -11.15 4.65
C GLN A 221 -14.33 -10.23 4.27
N ILE A 222 -15.41 -10.79 3.74
CA ILE A 222 -16.53 -10.03 3.18
C ILE A 222 -17.79 -10.22 4.03
N GLY A 223 -18.38 -9.10 4.48
CA GLY A 223 -19.57 -9.10 5.31
C GLY A 223 -20.87 -9.13 4.49
N GLU A 224 -21.94 -9.64 5.10
CA GLU A 224 -23.26 -9.67 4.47
C GLU A 224 -23.96 -8.30 4.53
N VAL A 225 -23.90 -7.64 5.70
CA VAL A 225 -24.58 -6.36 5.95
C VAL A 225 -23.57 -5.25 6.13
N ALA A 226 -23.59 -4.27 5.23
CA ALA A 226 -22.69 -3.13 5.27
C ALA A 226 -22.88 -2.25 6.52
N ARG A 227 -21.80 -2.08 7.25
CA ARG A 227 -21.57 -1.15 8.37
C ARG A 227 -20.42 -0.23 7.98
N GLY A 228 -20.67 0.63 7.00
CA GLY A 228 -19.71 1.57 6.41
C GLY A 228 -20.32 2.26 5.20
N ASN A 229 -19.49 2.95 4.41
CA ASN A 229 -19.95 3.56 3.16
C ASN A 229 -20.51 2.49 2.22
N THR A 230 -21.72 2.73 1.69
CA THR A 230 -22.35 1.82 0.73
C THR A 230 -21.70 1.99 -0.63
N ILE A 231 -21.26 0.89 -1.24
CA ILE A 231 -20.61 0.87 -2.55
C ILE A 231 -21.49 0.17 -3.59
N PRO A 232 -21.42 0.54 -4.88
CA PRO A 232 -22.22 -0.10 -5.92
C PRO A 232 -21.90 -1.58 -6.11
N ALA A 233 -20.61 -1.92 -6.04
CA ALA A 233 -20.10 -3.28 -6.10
C ALA A 233 -18.70 -3.33 -5.50
N ARG A 234 -18.39 -4.41 -4.78
CA ARG A 234 -17.03 -4.73 -4.37
C ARG A 234 -16.18 -5.03 -5.59
N GLN A 235 -14.94 -4.60 -5.60
CA GLN A 235 -14.00 -4.89 -6.67
C GLN A 235 -12.56 -4.83 -6.17
N TRP A 236 -11.74 -5.77 -6.62
CA TRP A 236 -10.30 -5.68 -6.45
C TRP A 236 -9.59 -6.30 -7.65
N ALA A 237 -8.41 -5.76 -7.94
CA ALA A 237 -7.43 -6.35 -8.82
C ALA A 237 -6.05 -5.96 -8.29
N ILE A 238 -5.36 -6.93 -7.68
CA ILE A 238 -4.09 -6.71 -6.99
C ILE A 238 -2.99 -7.37 -7.80
N LYS A 239 -2.03 -6.59 -8.29
CA LYS A 239 -0.81 -7.16 -8.88
C LYS A 239 0.18 -7.49 -7.77
N ILE A 240 0.69 -8.71 -7.76
CA ILE A 240 1.67 -9.19 -6.78
C ILE A 240 3.02 -9.33 -7.48
N SER A 241 4.02 -8.62 -6.97
CA SER A 241 5.41 -8.70 -7.42
C SER A 241 6.30 -9.17 -6.27
N GLN A 242 7.12 -10.19 -6.51
CA GLN A 242 8.10 -10.72 -5.57
C GLN A 242 9.50 -10.21 -5.94
N PHE A 243 10.27 -9.78 -4.95
CA PHE A 243 11.63 -9.27 -5.12
C PHE A 243 12.64 -10.16 -4.41
N SER A 244 13.75 -10.40 -5.10
CA SER A 244 14.88 -11.10 -4.53
C SER A 244 15.57 -10.28 -3.45
N CYS A 245 16.26 -10.94 -2.52
CA CYS A 245 17.03 -10.31 -1.46
C CYS A 245 18.19 -9.47 -2.00
N ASP A 246 18.69 -9.78 -3.21
CA ASP A 246 19.73 -9.00 -3.91
C ASP A 246 19.18 -7.84 -4.76
N TYR A 247 17.86 -7.60 -4.75
CA TYR A 247 17.28 -6.48 -5.49
C TYR A 247 17.76 -5.14 -4.90
N ASN A 248 18.44 -4.35 -5.73
CA ASN A 248 19.09 -3.10 -5.30
C ASN A 248 18.13 -2.02 -4.75
N ASN A 249 16.82 -2.18 -4.93
CA ASN A 249 15.81 -1.20 -4.54
C ASN A 249 14.69 -1.82 -3.68
N LEU A 250 15.07 -2.68 -2.74
CA LEU A 250 14.15 -3.15 -1.70
C LEU A 250 13.70 -1.97 -0.82
N ALA A 251 12.43 -1.98 -0.42
CA ALA A 251 11.98 -1.11 0.65
C ALA A 251 12.68 -1.49 1.95
N PRO A 252 12.99 -0.54 2.85
CA PRO A 252 13.50 -0.87 4.17
C PRO A 252 12.56 -1.84 4.93
N PRO A 253 13.09 -2.73 5.79
CA PRO A 253 12.26 -3.68 6.53
C PRO A 253 11.15 -2.99 7.34
N GLY A 254 9.94 -3.55 7.30
CA GLY A 254 8.76 -3.01 7.98
C GLY A 254 8.07 -1.82 7.29
N CYS A 255 8.59 -1.32 6.16
CA CYS A 255 7.88 -0.30 5.38
C CYS A 255 6.63 -0.93 4.72
N THR A 256 5.47 -0.32 4.91
CA THR A 256 4.22 -0.77 4.28
C THR A 256 3.91 0.00 3.00
N GLN A 257 4.50 1.18 2.80
CA GLN A 257 4.54 1.87 1.51
C GLN A 257 5.96 2.38 1.23
N TYR A 258 6.43 2.27 -0.02
CA TYR A 258 7.75 2.76 -0.42
C TYR A 258 7.70 3.56 -1.72
N PHE A 259 8.23 4.78 -1.67
CA PHE A 259 8.25 5.75 -2.77
C PHE A 259 9.70 6.04 -3.18
N PHE A 260 9.97 6.14 -4.48
CA PHE A 260 11.31 6.31 -5.03
C PHE A 260 11.24 6.89 -6.45
N ASN A 261 12.40 7.17 -7.06
CA ASN A 261 12.54 7.78 -8.40
C ASN A 261 12.03 9.22 -8.51
N SER A 262 11.87 9.94 -7.40
CA SER A 262 11.54 11.36 -7.41
C SER A 262 12.06 12.06 -6.16
N ASP A 263 12.56 13.28 -6.35
CA ASP A 263 12.96 14.17 -5.26
C ASP A 263 11.75 14.78 -4.53
N SER A 264 10.54 14.63 -5.06
CA SER A 264 9.32 15.08 -4.38
C SER A 264 8.12 14.23 -4.77
N GLY A 265 7.10 14.21 -3.93
CA GLY A 265 5.89 13.45 -4.20
C GLY A 265 4.86 13.61 -3.10
N VAL A 266 3.81 12.81 -3.19
CA VAL A 266 2.69 12.84 -2.25
C VAL A 266 2.54 11.45 -1.62
N VAL A 267 2.31 11.42 -0.32
CA VAL A 267 2.02 10.20 0.44
C VAL A 267 0.71 10.36 1.19
N ARG A 268 -0.01 9.24 1.38
CA ARG A 268 -1.34 9.25 1.98
C ARG A 268 -1.54 8.09 2.95
N SER A 269 -2.45 8.26 3.90
CA SER A 269 -2.96 7.11 4.66
C SER A 269 -3.73 6.17 3.74
N TYR A 270 -3.78 4.88 4.07
CA TYR A 270 -4.75 3.98 3.43
C TYR A 270 -6.17 4.51 3.61
N ASN A 271 -7.02 4.26 2.61
CA ASN A 271 -8.41 4.73 2.55
C ASN A 271 -8.57 6.26 2.63
N TYR A 272 -7.57 7.05 2.23
CA TYR A 272 -7.67 8.52 2.24
C TYR A 272 -8.76 9.04 1.28
N ASP A 273 -8.86 8.44 0.08
CA ASP A 273 -9.86 8.75 -0.96
C ASP A 273 -10.12 10.26 -1.16
N ASN A 274 -9.05 11.04 -1.37
CA ASN A 274 -9.11 12.50 -1.53
C ASN A 274 -9.85 13.22 -0.37
N ALA A 275 -9.58 12.79 0.86
CA ALA A 275 -10.24 13.25 2.08
C ALA A 275 -11.77 13.07 2.09
N GLN A 276 -12.33 12.20 1.25
CA GLN A 276 -13.77 11.87 1.24
C GLN A 276 -14.12 10.70 2.17
N SER A 277 -13.11 10.07 2.74
CA SER A 277 -13.25 8.90 3.60
C SER A 277 -12.57 9.12 4.94
N ARG A 278 -12.67 8.14 5.84
CA ARG A 278 -12.00 8.17 7.14
C ARG A 278 -10.73 7.33 7.10
N HIS A 279 -9.69 7.72 7.83
CA HIS A 279 -8.57 6.83 8.11
C HIS A 279 -9.07 5.57 8.80
N LEU A 280 -8.22 4.56 8.78
CA LEU A 280 -8.54 3.27 9.35
C LEU A 280 -8.04 3.21 10.79
N ALA A 281 -8.78 2.47 11.62
CA ALA A 281 -8.36 2.06 12.96
C ALA A 281 -7.28 0.98 12.91
N ASP A 282 -6.58 0.78 14.03
CA ASP A 282 -5.60 -0.29 14.25
C ASP A 282 -4.51 -0.32 13.16
N GLN A 283 -4.05 0.87 12.76
CA GLN A 283 -3.01 1.01 11.74
C GLN A 283 -1.63 1.10 12.38
N GLN A 284 -0.69 0.42 11.76
CA GLN A 284 0.74 0.67 11.90
C GLN A 284 1.32 0.88 10.49
N GLN A 285 0.90 1.96 9.83
CA GLN A 285 1.33 2.26 8.47
C GLN A 285 2.70 2.96 8.51
N VAL A 286 3.69 2.39 7.83
CA VAL A 286 5.03 2.95 7.73
C VAL A 286 5.28 3.35 6.28
N VAL A 287 5.34 4.64 6.03
CA VAL A 287 5.60 5.19 4.70
C VAL A 287 7.06 5.58 4.59
N CYS A 288 7.76 4.97 3.65
CA CYS A 288 9.18 5.16 3.43
C CYS A 288 9.43 5.82 2.08
N VAL A 289 10.44 6.68 2.02
CA VAL A 289 10.90 7.33 0.80
C VAL A 289 12.37 6.99 0.62
N ARG A 290 12.74 6.53 -0.57
CA ARG A 290 14.14 6.29 -0.90
C ARG A 290 14.93 7.58 -0.81
N ARG A 291 16.11 7.52 -0.18
CA ARG A 291 17.11 8.56 -0.32
C ARG A 291 17.67 8.54 -1.74
N GLU A 292 17.25 9.49 -2.56
CA GLU A 292 17.81 9.69 -3.90
C GLU A 292 19.24 10.25 -3.83
N GLN A 293 19.97 10.13 -4.94
CA GLN A 293 21.39 10.47 -5.01
C GLN A 293 21.65 11.91 -4.51
N ALA A 294 22.65 12.06 -3.65
CA ALA A 294 23.07 13.33 -3.05
C ALA A 294 21.98 14.07 -2.25
N ARG A 295 20.83 13.45 -1.94
CA ARG A 295 19.89 13.96 -0.93
C ARG A 295 20.29 13.45 0.43
N CYS A 296 20.08 14.19 1.51
CA CYS A 296 20.35 13.72 2.88
C CYS A 296 19.25 14.12 3.88
N ARG A 297 18.25 14.86 3.40
CA ARG A 297 17.16 15.39 4.20
C ARG A 297 15.86 15.19 3.44
N ILE A 298 14.82 14.82 4.16
CA ILE A 298 13.43 14.85 3.68
C ILE A 298 12.66 15.90 4.45
N CYS A 299 11.77 16.63 3.78
CA CYS A 299 10.85 17.58 4.38
C CYS A 299 9.42 17.20 4.02
N TRP A 300 8.56 17.16 5.03
CA TRP A 300 7.15 16.82 4.93
C TRP A 300 6.31 18.07 5.13
N SER A 301 5.29 18.25 4.31
CA SER A 301 4.37 19.39 4.42
C SER A 301 2.96 18.97 4.05
N ALA A 302 1.99 19.38 4.87
CA ALA A 302 0.59 19.25 4.51
C ALA A 302 0.23 20.24 3.37
N PRO A 303 -0.51 19.81 2.34
CA PRO A 303 -0.93 20.69 1.24
C PRO A 303 -1.92 21.78 1.70
N GLU A 304 -2.67 21.50 2.76
CA GLU A 304 -3.64 22.40 3.37
C GLU A 304 -3.79 22.09 4.86
N LYS A 305 -4.55 22.94 5.59
CA LYS A 305 -4.77 22.78 7.04
C LYS A 305 -5.34 21.41 7.41
N THR A 306 -6.19 20.84 6.57
CA THR A 306 -6.88 19.55 6.73
C THR A 306 -6.09 18.36 6.19
N GLY A 307 -4.90 18.60 5.65
CA GLY A 307 -4.02 17.55 5.11
C GLY A 307 -3.53 16.56 6.17
N VAL A 308 -3.70 16.85 7.46
CA VAL A 308 -3.57 15.88 8.56
C VAL A 308 -4.77 16.06 9.48
N SER A 309 -5.60 15.03 9.55
CA SER A 309 -6.76 14.92 10.42
C SER A 309 -6.86 13.50 10.94
N VAL A 310 -6.13 13.25 12.03
CA VAL A 310 -6.00 11.92 12.64
C VAL A 310 -6.77 11.79 13.96
N ASN A 311 -7.28 12.89 14.53
CA ASN A 311 -8.22 12.82 15.65
C ASN A 311 -9.18 14.01 15.66
N GLY A 312 -10.48 13.74 15.80
CA GLY A 312 -11.54 14.74 15.92
C GLY A 312 -11.58 15.45 17.28
N LEU A 313 -10.62 16.35 17.57
CA LEU A 313 -10.71 17.25 18.72
C LEU A 313 -11.50 18.53 18.41
N ILE A 314 -12.25 19.01 19.40
CA ILE A 314 -13.27 20.07 19.35
C ILE A 314 -12.70 21.48 18.98
N ASN A 315 -11.39 21.67 18.90
CA ASN A 315 -10.77 23.00 18.80
C ASN A 315 -9.94 23.29 17.54
N ASP A 316 -10.00 22.43 16.51
CA ASP A 316 -9.33 22.65 15.23
C ASP A 316 -7.84 23.02 15.39
N ARG A 317 -7.11 22.18 16.14
CA ARG A 317 -5.68 22.36 16.48
C ARG A 317 -4.86 21.13 16.13
N GLY A 318 -3.56 21.36 15.92
CA GLY A 318 -2.52 20.34 15.90
C GLY A 318 -1.90 20.26 17.29
N ILE A 319 -1.55 19.06 17.70
CA ILE A 319 -0.95 18.76 19.00
C ILE A 319 0.38 18.07 18.78
N VAL A 320 1.37 18.47 19.56
CA VAL A 320 2.65 17.79 19.72
C VAL A 320 2.85 17.47 21.20
N SER A 321 2.72 16.20 21.54
CA SER A 321 3.02 15.73 22.90
C SER A 321 3.28 14.22 22.87
N PRO A 322 4.42 13.75 23.40
CA PRO A 322 4.71 12.32 23.47
C PRO A 322 3.75 11.57 24.43
N ASP A 323 3.15 12.29 25.38
CA ASP A 323 2.19 11.75 26.35
C ASP A 323 0.75 11.79 25.84
N ILE A 324 0.52 12.31 24.63
CA ILE A 324 -0.81 12.39 24.01
C ILE A 324 -0.80 11.71 22.63
N CYS A 325 0.05 12.16 21.73
CA CYS A 325 0.11 11.61 20.38
C CYS A 325 0.84 10.25 20.40
N CYS A 326 0.13 9.19 20.00
CA CYS A 326 0.51 7.79 20.08
C CYS A 326 0.95 7.34 21.50
N ALA A 327 0.23 7.78 22.52
CA ALA A 327 0.49 7.42 23.92
C ALA A 327 -0.31 6.20 24.39
N TYR A 328 -0.35 5.15 23.56
CA TYR A 328 -1.02 3.89 23.90
C TYR A 328 -0.28 3.21 25.06
N ASN A 329 -0.90 3.10 26.23
CA ASN A 329 -0.30 2.43 27.38
C ASN A 329 -0.66 0.91 27.37
N MET A 330 0.15 0.06 28.00
CA MET A 330 -0.05 -1.41 27.97
C MET A 330 -1.29 -1.92 28.73
N ASN A 331 -1.96 -1.06 29.51
CA ASN A 331 -3.05 -1.46 30.42
C ASN A 331 -4.41 -0.84 30.08
N ASP A 332 -4.46 0.15 29.19
CA ASP A 332 -5.65 0.87 28.78
C ASP A 332 -5.48 1.33 27.33
N ALA A 333 -6.07 0.61 26.38
CA ALA A 333 -6.47 1.16 25.07
C ALA A 333 -7.60 2.21 25.21
N MET A 334 -7.72 2.86 26.37
CA MET A 334 -8.85 3.67 26.83
C MET A 334 -8.44 4.76 27.83
N GLU A 335 -7.19 5.20 27.88
CA GLU A 335 -6.91 6.47 28.55
C GLU A 335 -7.19 7.61 27.57
N VAL A 336 -7.92 8.65 28.03
CA VAL A 336 -8.41 9.86 27.32
C VAL A 336 -7.34 10.62 26.50
N LYS A 337 -6.08 10.15 26.54
CA LYS A 337 -4.89 10.79 25.99
C LYS A 337 -4.20 9.96 24.91
N GLY A 338 -4.62 8.73 24.58
CA GLY A 338 -3.97 7.91 23.54
C GLY A 338 -4.43 8.27 22.12
N TYR A 339 -4.08 9.45 21.62
CA TYR A 339 -4.53 9.88 20.28
C TYR A 339 -3.71 9.26 19.16
N ASP A 340 -4.37 8.89 18.07
CA ASP A 340 -3.75 8.59 16.77
C ASP A 340 -2.74 9.65 16.35
N CYS A 341 -1.67 9.24 15.67
CA CYS A 341 -0.62 10.19 15.35
C CYS A 341 0.20 9.83 14.12
N ILE A 342 0.80 10.88 13.55
CA ILE A 342 1.93 10.78 12.65
C ILE A 342 3.20 10.94 13.48
N SER A 343 4.15 10.04 13.28
CA SER A 343 5.49 10.13 13.85
C SER A 343 6.54 10.29 12.75
N ILE A 344 7.46 11.23 12.96
CA ILE A 344 8.55 11.57 12.04
C ILE A 344 9.86 11.37 12.83
N PRO A 345 10.56 10.23 12.67
CA PRO A 345 11.81 9.99 13.38
C PRO A 345 12.86 11.06 13.06
N GLY A 346 13.53 11.60 14.08
CA GLY A 346 14.53 12.66 13.92
C GLY A 346 13.93 13.97 13.41
N ALA A 347 12.69 14.29 13.81
CA ALA A 347 12.00 15.50 13.39
C ALA A 347 12.77 16.77 13.75
N VAL A 348 12.93 17.65 12.78
CA VAL A 348 13.51 18.99 12.93
C VAL A 348 12.67 20.03 12.21
N ALA A 349 12.68 21.27 12.70
CA ALA A 349 12.02 22.39 12.02
C ALA A 349 12.71 22.68 10.68
N ALA A 350 11.94 22.87 9.60
CA ALA A 350 12.49 22.98 8.25
C ALA A 350 13.49 24.15 8.04
N GLY A 351 13.28 25.29 8.70
CA GLY A 351 14.11 26.48 8.52
C GLY A 351 15.38 26.51 9.38
N THR A 352 15.35 25.92 10.57
CA THR A 352 16.43 26.04 11.58
C THR A 352 17.14 24.72 11.85
N LEU A 353 16.57 23.59 11.43
CA LEU A 353 17.01 22.23 11.75
C LEU A 353 17.16 21.96 13.26
N THR A 354 16.45 22.73 14.07
CA THR A 354 16.35 22.46 15.51
C THR A 354 15.41 21.28 15.74
N PRO A 355 15.73 20.36 16.67
CA PRO A 355 14.83 19.28 17.06
C PRO A 355 13.44 19.80 17.42
N VAL A 356 12.41 19.13 16.92
CA VAL A 356 11.00 19.36 17.26
C VAL A 356 10.38 18.05 17.72
N PRO A 357 9.21 18.07 18.38
CA PRO A 357 8.55 16.84 18.76
C PRO A 357 8.30 15.94 17.54
N GLU A 358 8.58 14.64 17.68
CA GLU A 358 8.46 13.68 16.57
C GLU A 358 7.03 13.26 16.29
N ARG A 359 6.11 13.46 17.25
CA ARG A 359 4.73 12.95 17.18
C ARG A 359 3.74 14.09 17.08
N VAL A 360 2.87 14.02 16.09
CA VAL A 360 1.85 15.02 15.79
C VAL A 360 0.48 14.35 15.70
N CYS A 361 -0.52 14.91 16.35
CA CYS A 361 -1.91 14.46 16.33
C CYS A 361 -2.88 15.66 16.19
N GLY A 362 -4.19 15.40 16.03
CA GLY A 362 -5.22 16.42 15.83
C GLY A 362 -5.63 16.64 14.37
N ILE A 363 -6.14 17.84 14.04
CA ILE A 363 -6.74 18.14 12.71
C ILE A 363 -6.12 19.31 11.94
N ARG A 364 -4.92 19.75 12.32
CA ARG A 364 -4.21 20.87 11.66
C ARG A 364 -2.83 20.46 11.17
N GLY A 365 -2.76 19.88 9.97
CA GLY A 365 -1.51 19.62 9.26
C GLY A 365 -0.39 19.06 10.15
N LEU A 366 0.86 19.38 9.81
CA LEU A 366 2.00 19.15 10.70
C LEU A 366 2.27 20.40 11.53
N VAL A 367 2.53 20.26 12.84
CA VAL A 367 2.85 21.37 13.74
C VAL A 367 4.12 21.09 14.53
N THR A 368 4.82 22.14 14.95
CA THR A 368 5.99 22.03 15.86
C THR A 368 5.68 22.46 17.29
N ALA A 369 4.49 22.99 17.52
CA ALA A 369 3.96 23.40 18.82
C ALA A 369 2.42 23.30 18.76
N ASN A 370 1.76 23.13 19.92
CA ASN A 370 0.30 23.08 19.98
C ASN A 370 -0.31 24.37 19.42
N GLY A 371 -1.18 24.27 18.42
CA GLY A 371 -1.74 25.46 17.78
C GLY A 371 -2.41 25.21 16.43
N ASN A 372 -2.64 26.29 15.70
CA ASN A 372 -3.38 26.28 14.43
C ASN A 372 -2.48 26.47 13.20
N ASP A 373 -1.24 26.90 13.43
CA ASP A 373 -0.25 27.19 12.39
C ASP A 373 0.46 25.91 12.00
N TYR A 374 0.16 25.39 10.81
CA TYR A 374 0.83 24.21 10.27
C TYR A 374 2.10 24.62 9.52
N VAL A 375 3.15 23.83 9.68
CA VAL A 375 4.50 24.11 9.19
C VAL A 375 5.15 22.85 8.66
N PRO A 376 6.09 22.96 7.69
CA PRO A 376 6.86 21.81 7.25
C PRO A 376 7.80 21.30 8.34
N ILE A 377 7.90 19.98 8.46
CA ILE A 377 8.82 19.28 9.36
C ILE A 377 9.79 18.46 8.51
N CYS A 378 11.08 18.56 8.79
CA CYS A 378 12.10 17.78 8.09
C CYS A 378 12.66 16.66 8.98
N SER A 379 13.38 15.73 8.37
CA SER A 379 14.18 14.72 9.05
C SER A 379 15.46 14.45 8.25
N VAL A 380 16.53 14.20 8.99
CA VAL A 380 17.81 13.69 8.48
C VAL A 380 18.07 12.24 8.91
N SER A 381 17.10 11.63 9.60
CA SER A 381 17.19 10.25 10.08
C SER A 381 16.89 9.28 8.95
N GLU A 382 17.74 8.26 8.80
CA GLU A 382 17.53 7.18 7.85
C GLU A 382 16.94 5.93 8.52
N PRO A 383 16.09 5.14 7.82
CA PRO A 383 15.50 5.47 6.52
C PRO A 383 14.54 6.68 6.61
N PHE A 384 14.40 7.44 5.52
CA PHE A 384 13.42 8.53 5.47
C PHE A 384 12.01 7.94 5.53
N GLN A 385 11.30 8.22 6.62
CA GLN A 385 10.00 7.63 6.86
C GLN A 385 9.11 8.52 7.72
N ILE A 386 7.81 8.29 7.60
CA ILE A 386 6.81 8.64 8.60
C ILE A 386 6.07 7.37 9.02
N ARG A 387 5.53 7.36 10.24
CA ARG A 387 4.65 6.28 10.70
C ARG A 387 3.34 6.87 11.16
N PHE A 388 2.25 6.37 10.59
CA PHE A 388 0.90 6.64 11.06
C PHE A 388 0.45 5.49 11.93
N ASN A 389 0.17 5.78 13.20
CA ASN A 389 -0.42 4.81 14.10
C ASN A 389 -1.81 5.27 14.51
N SER A 390 -2.75 4.34 14.46
CA SER A 390 -4.09 4.53 15.01
C SER A 390 -4.46 3.38 15.92
N ASP A 391 -5.27 3.66 16.94
CA ASP A 391 -5.90 2.61 17.72
C ASP A 391 -7.33 2.33 17.20
N SER A 392 -8.14 1.67 18.01
CA SER A 392 -9.53 1.39 17.68
C SER A 392 -10.50 2.39 18.28
N TYR A 393 -10.00 3.43 18.97
CA TYR A 393 -10.80 4.34 19.76
C TYR A 393 -10.89 5.72 19.13
N GLU A 394 -12.11 6.09 18.73
CA GLU A 394 -12.41 7.45 18.34
C GLU A 394 -13.21 8.16 19.43
N ALA A 395 -12.68 9.32 19.87
CA ALA A 395 -13.38 10.18 20.81
C ALA A 395 -14.75 10.58 20.25
N THR A 396 -15.78 10.39 21.06
CA THR A 396 -17.11 10.97 20.81
C THR A 396 -17.30 12.12 21.79
N SER A 397 -18.10 13.13 21.42
CA SER A 397 -18.45 14.21 22.34
C SER A 397 -19.19 13.62 23.55
N ASP A 398 -18.52 13.56 24.69
CA ASP A 398 -19.06 13.11 25.97
C ASP A 398 -20.40 13.81 26.29
N GLY A 399 -21.52 13.10 26.21
CA GLY A 399 -22.74 13.30 27.03
C GLY A 399 -23.46 14.67 27.06
N GLU A 400 -22.90 15.76 26.54
CA GLU A 400 -23.55 17.05 26.44
C GLU A 400 -24.32 17.12 25.13
N ALA A 401 -25.59 17.52 25.23
CA ALA A 401 -26.42 17.84 24.08
C ALA A 401 -25.64 18.82 23.18
N ILE A 402 -25.22 18.29 22.04
CA ILE A 402 -24.69 19.01 20.90
C ILE A 402 -25.74 20.08 20.61
N SER A 403 -25.46 21.35 20.95
CA SER A 403 -26.31 22.46 20.56
C SER A 403 -26.48 22.39 19.04
N GLU A 404 -27.63 22.82 18.50
CA GLU A 404 -27.93 22.82 17.05
C GLU A 404 -26.90 23.57 16.16
N GLU A 405 -25.82 24.10 16.75
CA GLU A 405 -24.65 24.71 16.10
C GLU A 405 -23.35 23.87 16.13
N ALA A 406 -23.32 22.68 16.74
CA ALA A 406 -22.10 21.85 16.75
C ALA A 406 -22.06 20.90 15.54
N GLU A 407 -21.54 21.43 14.44
CA GLU A 407 -21.08 20.66 13.29
C GLU A 407 -19.77 19.91 13.62
N VAL A 408 -19.86 18.57 13.52
CA VAL A 408 -18.80 17.63 13.08
C VAL A 408 -17.54 17.50 13.97
N LEU A 409 -17.45 16.36 14.69
CA LEU A 409 -16.16 15.75 15.06
C LEU A 409 -15.28 15.74 13.80
N GLY A 410 -14.14 16.45 13.81
CA GLY A 410 -13.25 16.57 12.66
C GLY A 410 -13.05 15.22 11.97
N PRO A 411 -13.02 15.14 10.64
CA PRO A 411 -13.56 14.00 9.92
C PRO A 411 -12.69 12.72 10.00
N ASN A 412 -11.61 12.72 10.80
CA ASN A 412 -10.65 11.61 10.87
C ASN A 412 -10.27 11.17 9.46
N THR A 413 -9.99 12.10 8.55
CA THR A 413 -9.75 11.79 7.13
C THR A 413 -8.39 11.14 6.89
N GLY A 414 -7.51 11.13 7.89
CA GLY A 414 -6.16 10.60 7.79
C GLY A 414 -5.17 11.67 7.38
N PHE A 415 -4.28 11.35 6.46
CA PHE A 415 -3.27 12.30 6.02
C PHE A 415 -3.00 12.26 4.52
N GLU A 416 -2.65 13.42 3.99
CA GLU A 416 -1.93 13.62 2.75
C GLU A 416 -0.76 14.57 3.04
N LEU A 417 0.45 14.13 2.72
CA LEU A 417 1.66 14.92 2.90
C LEU A 417 2.46 14.96 1.60
N ASN A 418 2.91 16.16 1.23
CA ASN A 418 3.97 16.30 0.25
C ASN A 418 5.31 15.99 0.92
N TYR A 419 6.19 15.29 0.23
CA TYR A 419 7.59 15.18 0.59
C TYR A 419 8.48 15.90 -0.41
N ALA A 420 9.60 16.44 0.07
CA ALA A 420 10.68 16.98 -0.74
C ALA A 420 12.03 16.56 -0.16
N LEU A 421 12.86 15.96 -1.00
CA LEU A 421 14.24 15.61 -0.69
C LEU A 421 15.15 16.80 -0.98
N SER A 422 16.13 17.03 -0.11
CA SER A 422 17.09 18.11 -0.26
C SER A 422 18.52 17.65 0.08
N ASN A 423 19.48 18.38 -0.49
CA ASN A 423 20.91 18.27 -0.21
C ASN A 423 21.44 19.41 0.67
N ASP A 424 20.56 20.25 1.23
CA ASP A 424 20.97 21.36 2.07
C ASP A 424 21.27 20.89 3.49
N ASN A 425 22.35 21.42 4.08
CA ASN A 425 22.77 21.16 5.46
C ASN A 425 23.00 19.66 5.76
N CYS A 426 23.53 18.94 4.76
CA CYS A 426 24.08 17.59 4.88
C CYS A 426 25.49 17.66 5.48
N SER A 427 25.63 17.99 6.77
CA SER A 427 26.94 18.02 7.43
C SER A 427 27.21 16.76 8.24
#